data_AF-A0A8C5SP13-F1
#
_entry.id   AF-A0A8C5SP13-F1
#
_cell.length_a   1.000
_cell.length_b   1.000
_cell.length_c   1.000
_cell.angle_alpha   90.00
_cell.angle_beta   90.00
_cell.angle_gamma   90.00
#
_symmetry.space_group_name_H-M   'P 1'
#
loop_
_entity.id
_entity.type
_entity.pdbx_description
1 polymer ?
#
loop_
_entity_poly.entity_id
_entity_poly.type
_entity_poly.pdbx_seq_one_letter_code
_entity_poly.pdbx_strand_id
1 'polypeptide(L)'
;MSVKMALQKIATSFPGNLHLVMVLRPTGFFQRTFTDIGFRFSQEDFLLKLPVVMLSSVSELLKYIDEKQLTPEFGGTLEYCHSEWVIFRTAIESFALTVKETAQMLQSFGMELAETQLPDETYSIERILALRTEKYYQLKEDITAVTKEGKMLLCSLEEPDMEDLEEDKQQERSSDWETVHRLLTQLHEMETAFDGFWEKHQLKMEQYLQLWKFEQNFQELSKALEFLTTQQRELLDTGENLSQVRQRLSELDNLEQTAQDLTAKTHIVILHGHQMAASHHYALNLICQQCNELRHHSDILLEEIKRKHNRLQQTSDLLTSLQQALECCDEGVYLLANQPLDKCQSREGAQKALQDIEKFLESSSLHLNIDPQALSSNFHLILTPELKARVQMVQIKLENVRSMFENQQTCFRKLADKQVRPVQLVAPRPECPARSKSPLFSPKHGNVHLSLIVQKYSRVGRRNRIVGEGCCMGENSLSGLCWRAPMTSLHHLFISILQTCLCPILKRIPQKQ
;
A
#
# COMPACT_ATOMS: atom_id res chain seq x y z
N MET A 1 54.11 -49.42 -31.30
CA MET A 1 54.57 -48.44 -30.28
C MET A 1 55.60 -49.14 -29.39
N SER A 2 56.68 -48.48 -28.95
CA SER A 2 57.62 -49.10 -28.00
C SER A 2 57.02 -49.14 -26.60
N VAL A 3 57.28 -50.23 -25.84
CA VAL A 3 56.80 -50.37 -24.45
C VAL A 3 57.30 -49.21 -23.57
N LYS A 4 58.53 -48.75 -23.79
CA LYS A 4 59.08 -47.56 -23.11
C LYS A 4 58.20 -46.32 -23.30
N MET A 5 57.72 -46.07 -24.52
CA MET A 5 56.82 -44.94 -24.80
C MET A 5 55.42 -45.14 -24.21
N ALA A 6 54.92 -46.38 -24.15
CA ALA A 6 53.62 -46.67 -23.55
C ALA A 6 53.65 -46.38 -22.04
N LEU A 7 54.64 -46.94 -21.33
CA LEU A 7 54.85 -46.71 -19.91
C LEU A 7 55.12 -45.23 -19.59
N GLN A 8 55.91 -44.52 -20.42
CA GLN A 8 56.09 -43.08 -20.27
C GLN A 8 54.78 -42.29 -20.40
N LYS A 9 53.93 -42.59 -21.39
CA LYS A 9 52.62 -41.92 -21.51
C LYS A 9 51.73 -42.19 -20.30
N ILE A 10 51.59 -43.45 -19.89
CA ILE A 10 50.77 -43.84 -18.74
C ILE A 10 51.28 -43.12 -17.47
N ALA A 11 52.61 -43.06 -17.26
CA ALA A 11 53.17 -42.35 -16.12
C ALA A 11 52.96 -40.82 -16.16
N THR A 12 52.94 -40.19 -17.35
CA THR A 12 52.57 -38.77 -17.48
C THR A 12 51.07 -38.50 -17.29
N SER A 13 50.21 -39.50 -17.57
CA SER A 13 48.75 -39.40 -17.36
C SER A 13 48.34 -39.69 -15.92
N PHE A 14 49.08 -40.54 -15.20
CA PHE A 14 48.77 -40.98 -13.84
C PHE A 14 49.94 -40.77 -12.86
N PRO A 15 50.44 -39.52 -12.69
CA PRO A 15 51.57 -39.24 -11.83
C PRO A 15 51.26 -39.59 -10.36
N GLY A 16 52.13 -40.39 -9.75
CA GLY A 16 52.00 -40.83 -8.35
C GLY A 16 51.19 -42.10 -8.11
N ASN A 17 50.34 -42.53 -9.06
CA ASN A 17 49.47 -43.69 -8.87
C ASN A 17 50.06 -45.03 -9.38
N LEU A 18 51.13 -45.00 -10.17
CA LEU A 18 51.82 -46.20 -10.64
C LEU A 18 52.80 -46.72 -9.58
N HIS A 19 52.56 -47.94 -9.10
CA HIS A 19 53.35 -48.58 -8.04
C HIS A 19 54.18 -49.78 -8.50
N LEU A 20 53.75 -50.49 -9.55
CA LEU A 20 54.40 -51.69 -10.09
C LEU A 20 54.00 -51.89 -11.55
N VAL A 21 54.91 -52.40 -12.38
CA VAL A 21 54.64 -52.81 -13.77
C VAL A 21 54.98 -54.28 -13.92
N MET A 22 54.02 -55.07 -14.41
CA MET A 22 54.22 -56.49 -14.72
C MET A 22 54.23 -56.68 -16.23
N VAL A 23 55.18 -57.47 -16.74
CA VAL A 23 55.39 -57.69 -18.17
C VAL A 23 55.40 -59.20 -18.43
N LEU A 24 54.29 -59.71 -18.96
CA LEU A 24 54.18 -61.10 -19.37
C LEU A 24 55.06 -61.35 -20.61
N ARG A 25 56.01 -62.29 -20.52
CA ARG A 25 56.86 -62.67 -21.65
C ARG A 25 56.05 -63.38 -22.73
N PRO A 26 56.29 -63.08 -24.03
CA PRO A 26 55.67 -63.82 -25.12
C PRO A 26 56.07 -65.31 -25.09
N THR A 27 55.12 -66.17 -25.44
CA THR A 27 55.29 -67.63 -25.49
C THR A 27 56.15 -68.08 -26.67
N GLY A 28 56.17 -67.32 -27.77
CA GLY A 28 56.93 -67.62 -28.98
C GLY A 28 58.45 -67.58 -28.77
N PHE A 29 59.13 -68.67 -29.11
CA PHE A 29 60.56 -68.90 -28.85
C PHE A 29 61.48 -67.74 -29.33
N PHE A 30 61.27 -67.25 -30.55
CA PHE A 30 62.06 -66.17 -31.14
C PHE A 30 61.76 -64.77 -30.56
N GLN A 31 60.61 -64.55 -29.91
CA GLN A 31 60.25 -63.23 -29.38
C GLN A 31 60.92 -62.95 -28.03
N ARG A 32 61.14 -63.99 -27.21
CA ARG A 32 61.72 -63.91 -25.85
C ARG A 32 63.05 -63.16 -25.81
N THR A 33 63.98 -63.53 -26.70
CA THR A 33 65.34 -62.95 -26.76
C THR A 33 65.31 -61.45 -27.06
N PHE A 34 64.43 -61.00 -27.96
CA PHE A 34 64.29 -59.58 -28.27
C PHE A 34 63.62 -58.79 -27.14
N THR A 35 62.66 -59.38 -26.43
CA THR A 35 62.04 -58.72 -25.26
C THR A 35 63.02 -58.52 -24.10
N ASP A 36 63.83 -59.52 -23.75
CA ASP A 36 64.79 -59.41 -22.64
C ASP A 36 65.93 -58.42 -22.94
N ILE A 37 66.37 -58.30 -24.21
CA ILE A 37 67.35 -57.29 -24.63
C ILE A 37 66.72 -55.89 -24.61
N GLY A 38 65.53 -55.73 -25.20
CA GLY A 38 64.84 -54.45 -25.29
C GLY A 38 64.46 -53.83 -23.93
N PHE A 39 64.14 -54.66 -22.93
CA PHE A 39 63.85 -54.18 -21.59
C PHE A 39 65.10 -53.78 -20.79
N ARG A 40 66.20 -54.55 -20.88
CA ARG A 40 67.45 -54.23 -20.17
C ARG A 40 67.99 -52.84 -20.53
N PHE A 41 68.01 -52.51 -21.82
CA PHE A 41 68.38 -51.17 -22.30
C PHE A 41 67.41 -50.04 -21.91
N SER A 42 66.25 -50.34 -21.30
CA SER A 42 65.30 -49.32 -20.85
C SER A 42 65.36 -49.05 -19.34
N GLN A 43 65.85 -50.00 -18.54
CA GLN A 43 65.78 -49.95 -17.07
C GLN A 43 66.68 -48.85 -16.47
N GLU A 44 67.77 -48.51 -17.15
CA GLU A 44 68.69 -47.42 -16.77
C GLU A 44 68.15 -46.02 -17.16
N ASP A 45 67.17 -45.96 -18.07
CA ASP A 45 66.62 -44.73 -18.65
C ASP A 45 65.32 -44.23 -17.96
N PHE A 46 64.74 -45.00 -17.03
CA PHE A 46 63.51 -44.61 -16.35
C PHE A 46 63.80 -43.67 -15.18
N LEU A 47 63.47 -42.38 -15.36
CA LEU A 47 63.46 -41.32 -14.32
C LEU A 47 62.46 -41.59 -13.16
N LEU A 48 61.80 -42.75 -13.14
CA LEU A 48 60.80 -43.17 -12.17
C LEU A 48 61.32 -44.43 -11.48
N LYS A 49 61.32 -44.45 -10.14
CA LYS A 49 61.67 -45.64 -9.33
C LYS A 49 60.55 -46.69 -9.33
N LEU A 50 59.98 -46.95 -10.50
CA LEU A 50 58.85 -47.84 -10.70
C LEU A 50 59.37 -49.28 -10.91
N PRO A 51 59.14 -50.22 -9.98
CA PRO A 51 59.60 -51.60 -10.15
C PRO A 51 58.93 -52.25 -11.36
N VAL A 52 59.72 -53.03 -12.11
CA VAL A 52 59.26 -53.78 -13.28
C VAL A 52 59.57 -55.26 -13.07
N VAL A 53 58.56 -56.12 -13.19
CA VAL A 53 58.66 -57.58 -13.02
C VAL A 53 58.37 -58.28 -14.34
N MET A 54 59.32 -59.10 -14.81
CA MET A 54 59.18 -59.91 -16.02
C MET A 54 58.60 -61.28 -15.66
N LEU A 55 57.33 -61.52 -16.01
CA LEU A 55 56.61 -62.76 -15.71
C LEU A 55 56.83 -63.81 -16.82
N SER A 56 57.05 -65.06 -16.43
CA SER A 56 57.39 -66.16 -17.34
C SER A 56 56.17 -66.90 -17.88
N SER A 57 55.02 -66.79 -17.19
CA SER A 57 53.73 -67.37 -17.57
C SER A 57 52.59 -66.59 -16.91
N VAL A 58 51.36 -66.78 -17.41
CA VAL A 58 50.13 -66.20 -16.83
C VAL A 58 49.96 -66.59 -15.36
N SER A 59 50.27 -67.84 -15.00
CA SER A 59 50.21 -68.34 -13.62
C SER A 59 51.22 -67.69 -12.65
N GLU A 60 52.13 -66.82 -13.13
CA GLU A 60 52.94 -65.97 -12.25
C GLU A 60 52.27 -64.63 -11.90
N LEU A 61 51.25 -64.22 -12.64
CA LEU A 61 50.47 -62.99 -12.40
C LEU A 61 49.62 -63.12 -11.12
N LEU A 62 49.05 -64.31 -10.91
CA LEU A 62 48.31 -64.74 -9.71
C LEU A 62 49.15 -64.75 -8.41
N LYS A 63 50.46 -64.48 -8.49
CA LYS A 63 51.32 -64.26 -7.31
C LYS A 63 51.30 -62.81 -6.81
N TYR A 64 50.70 -61.89 -7.58
CA TYR A 64 50.72 -60.45 -7.35
C TYR A 64 49.35 -59.77 -7.48
N ILE A 65 48.40 -60.38 -8.19
CA ILE A 65 47.05 -59.89 -8.44
C ILE A 65 46.08 -61.04 -8.13
N ASP A 66 44.96 -60.73 -7.47
CA ASP A 66 43.93 -61.73 -7.14
C ASP A 66 43.28 -62.29 -8.42
N GLU A 67 42.84 -63.55 -8.38
CA GLU A 67 42.12 -64.21 -9.47
C GLU A 67 40.85 -63.44 -9.85
N LYS A 68 40.18 -62.81 -8.86
CA LYS A 68 39.01 -61.94 -9.04
C LYS A 68 39.29 -60.61 -9.74
N GLN A 69 40.56 -60.22 -9.87
CA GLN A 69 40.97 -58.94 -10.49
C GLN A 69 41.65 -59.15 -11.86
N LEU A 70 41.62 -60.37 -12.39
CA LEU A 70 42.16 -60.75 -13.69
C LEU A 70 41.07 -61.30 -14.60
N THR A 71 41.12 -60.95 -15.87
CA THR A 71 40.15 -61.43 -16.87
C THR A 71 40.46 -62.87 -17.31
N PRO A 72 39.50 -63.62 -17.88
CA PRO A 72 39.68 -65.03 -18.24
C PRO A 72 40.87 -65.32 -19.17
N GLU A 73 41.21 -64.40 -20.08
CA GLU A 73 42.40 -64.54 -20.95
C GLU A 73 43.73 -64.42 -20.19
N PHE A 74 43.72 -63.90 -18.97
CA PHE A 74 44.81 -63.94 -18.00
C PHE A 74 44.56 -64.93 -16.84
N GLY A 75 43.63 -65.87 -17.01
CA GLY A 75 43.39 -66.96 -16.06
C GLY A 75 42.79 -66.50 -14.73
N GLY A 76 41.96 -65.46 -14.75
CA GLY A 76 41.13 -65.05 -13.61
C GLY A 76 39.63 -65.10 -13.91
N THR A 77 38.84 -64.53 -12.99
CA THR A 77 37.36 -64.59 -13.01
C THR A 77 36.68 -63.23 -13.20
N LEU A 78 37.42 -62.16 -13.51
CA LEU A 78 36.84 -60.84 -13.76
C LEU A 78 36.19 -60.79 -15.16
N GLU A 79 34.87 -60.79 -15.24
CA GLU A 79 34.18 -60.55 -16.51
C GLU A 79 34.33 -59.07 -16.91
N TYR A 80 35.03 -58.81 -18.02
CA TYR A 80 35.30 -57.45 -18.51
C TYR A 80 34.93 -57.31 -19.99
N CYS A 81 33.91 -56.49 -20.27
CA CYS A 81 33.56 -56.08 -21.61
C CYS A 81 34.03 -54.65 -21.88
N HIS A 82 35.06 -54.50 -22.73
CA HIS A 82 35.61 -53.17 -23.06
C HIS A 82 34.56 -52.24 -23.69
N SER A 83 33.67 -52.78 -24.54
CA SER A 83 32.59 -52.01 -25.16
C SER A 83 31.59 -51.47 -24.14
N GLU A 84 31.17 -52.28 -23.16
CA GLU A 84 30.28 -51.84 -22.09
C GLU A 84 30.97 -50.81 -21.20
N TRP A 85 32.23 -51.02 -20.81
CA TRP A 85 32.99 -50.01 -20.06
C TRP A 85 33.07 -48.66 -20.79
N VAL A 86 33.27 -48.65 -22.12
CA VAL A 86 33.24 -47.42 -22.92
C VAL A 86 31.84 -46.80 -22.96
N ILE A 87 30.78 -47.60 -23.10
CA ILE A 87 29.39 -47.13 -23.10
C ILE A 87 29.05 -46.48 -21.75
N PHE A 88 29.29 -47.17 -20.64
CA PHE A 88 29.05 -46.64 -19.30
C PHE A 88 29.88 -45.39 -19.02
N ARG A 89 31.19 -45.39 -19.30
CA ARG A 89 32.04 -44.20 -19.15
C ARG A 89 31.49 -43.00 -19.90
N THR A 90 31.09 -43.20 -21.16
CA THR A 90 30.52 -42.14 -22.00
C THR A 90 29.19 -41.64 -21.46
N ALA A 91 28.32 -42.53 -20.97
CA ALA A 91 27.03 -42.15 -20.39
C ALA A 91 27.20 -41.36 -19.07
N ILE A 92 28.14 -41.75 -18.21
CA ILE A 92 28.47 -41.05 -16.96
C ILE A 92 29.06 -39.66 -17.25
N GLU A 93 29.96 -39.56 -18.23
CA GLU A 93 30.52 -38.27 -18.66
C GLU A 93 29.47 -37.36 -19.31
N SER A 94 28.55 -37.91 -20.10
CA SER A 94 27.40 -37.19 -20.66
C SER A 94 26.49 -36.66 -19.55
N PHE A 95 26.04 -37.53 -18.63
CA PHE A 95 25.18 -37.14 -17.51
C PHE A 95 25.83 -36.06 -16.62
N ALA A 96 27.14 -36.15 -16.37
CA ALA A 96 27.89 -35.14 -15.64
C ALA A 96 27.97 -33.78 -16.37
N LEU A 97 27.92 -33.77 -17.71
CA LEU A 97 27.76 -32.54 -18.49
C LEU A 97 26.32 -32.02 -18.40
N THR A 98 25.30 -32.87 -18.56
CA THR A 98 23.89 -32.48 -18.45
C THR A 98 23.58 -31.80 -17.11
N VAL A 99 23.97 -32.41 -15.99
CA VAL A 99 23.78 -31.83 -14.62
C VAL A 99 24.47 -30.47 -14.48
N LYS A 100 25.64 -30.28 -15.10
CA LYS A 100 26.37 -29.00 -15.10
C LYS A 100 25.68 -27.95 -15.97
N GLU A 101 25.10 -28.33 -17.11
CA GLU A 101 24.36 -27.41 -17.97
C GLU A 101 23.05 -26.97 -17.31
N THR A 102 22.32 -27.88 -16.65
CA THR A 102 21.19 -27.52 -15.77
C THR A 102 21.61 -26.51 -14.70
N ALA A 103 22.75 -26.72 -14.05
CA ALA A 103 23.27 -25.79 -13.03
C ALA A 103 23.56 -24.39 -13.58
N GLN A 104 24.05 -24.29 -14.82
CA GLN A 104 24.28 -23.02 -15.50
C GLN A 104 22.98 -22.31 -15.92
N MET A 105 21.95 -23.06 -16.34
CA MET A 105 20.63 -22.50 -16.65
C MET A 105 19.94 -21.91 -15.41
N LEU A 106 19.99 -22.65 -14.28
CA LEU A 106 19.45 -22.16 -12.99
C LEU A 106 20.21 -20.92 -12.49
N GLN A 107 21.54 -20.89 -12.62
CA GLN A 107 22.34 -19.71 -12.28
C GLN A 107 21.99 -18.51 -13.16
N SER A 108 21.82 -18.71 -14.47
CA SER A 108 21.47 -17.64 -15.42
C SER A 108 20.10 -17.03 -15.10
N PHE A 109 19.10 -17.86 -14.79
CA PHE A 109 17.78 -17.37 -14.38
C PHE A 109 17.83 -16.68 -13.01
N GLY A 110 18.55 -17.22 -12.03
CA GLY A 110 18.78 -16.56 -10.73
C GLY A 110 19.47 -15.20 -10.85
N MET A 111 20.34 -15.01 -11.86
CA MET A 111 20.98 -13.73 -12.19
C MET A 111 20.00 -12.76 -12.87
N GLU A 112 19.21 -13.22 -13.85
CA GLU A 112 18.15 -12.43 -14.51
C GLU A 112 17.18 -11.83 -13.48
N LEU A 113 16.76 -12.65 -12.50
CA LEU A 113 15.90 -12.26 -11.39
C LEU A 113 16.55 -11.24 -10.42
N ALA A 114 17.89 -11.13 -10.40
CA ALA A 114 18.66 -10.23 -9.52
C ALA A 114 19.12 -8.93 -10.19
N GLU A 115 19.20 -8.90 -11.53
CA GLU A 115 19.64 -7.73 -12.29
C GLU A 115 18.50 -6.95 -12.94
N THR A 116 17.35 -7.57 -13.19
CA THR A 116 16.20 -6.87 -13.79
C THR A 116 15.69 -5.75 -12.89
N GLN A 117 15.74 -4.52 -13.40
CA GLN A 117 15.01 -3.38 -12.84
C GLN A 117 13.51 -3.58 -13.12
N LEU A 118 12.66 -3.41 -12.10
CA LEU A 118 11.21 -3.44 -12.29
C LEU A 118 10.77 -2.16 -13.01
N PRO A 119 9.98 -2.25 -14.10
CA PRO A 119 9.45 -1.07 -14.79
C PRO A 119 8.32 -0.43 -13.97
N ASP A 120 8.14 0.90 -14.12
CA ASP A 120 7.11 1.65 -13.39
C ASP A 120 5.66 1.32 -13.82
N GLU A 121 5.47 0.59 -14.93
CA GLU A 121 4.17 0.28 -15.54
C GLU A 121 3.59 -1.09 -15.09
N THR A 122 2.42 -1.07 -14.47
CA THR A 122 1.75 -2.23 -13.83
C THR A 122 1.58 -3.45 -14.73
N TYR A 123 1.07 -3.23 -15.96
CA TYR A 123 0.79 -4.30 -16.91
C TYR A 123 2.08 -4.98 -17.41
N SER A 124 3.22 -4.29 -17.31
CA SER A 124 4.53 -4.87 -17.57
C SER A 124 4.96 -5.78 -16.40
N ILE A 125 4.76 -5.35 -15.15
CA ILE A 125 5.12 -6.13 -13.95
C ILE A 125 4.37 -7.47 -13.89
N GLU A 126 3.04 -7.47 -14.01
CA GLU A 126 2.24 -8.72 -13.89
C GLU A 126 2.61 -9.73 -14.98
N ARG A 127 2.83 -9.25 -16.22
CA ARG A 127 3.30 -10.07 -17.34
C ARG A 127 4.72 -10.61 -17.12
N ILE A 128 5.63 -9.81 -16.56
CA ILE A 128 7.00 -10.24 -16.22
C ILE A 128 6.97 -11.35 -15.17
N LEU A 129 6.09 -11.26 -14.16
CA LEU A 129 5.94 -12.32 -13.15
C LEU A 129 5.35 -13.60 -13.75
N ALA A 130 4.36 -13.50 -14.64
CA ALA A 130 3.81 -14.65 -15.36
C ALA A 130 4.90 -15.39 -16.19
N LEU A 131 5.64 -14.67 -17.03
CA LEU A 131 6.72 -15.22 -17.86
C LEU A 131 7.85 -15.88 -17.04
N ARG A 132 8.18 -15.30 -15.88
CA ARG A 132 9.15 -15.90 -14.94
C ARG A 132 8.62 -17.16 -14.27
N THR A 133 7.34 -17.20 -13.95
CA THR A 133 6.68 -18.36 -13.35
C THR A 133 6.62 -19.52 -14.34
N GLU A 134 6.30 -19.24 -15.61
CA GLU A 134 6.39 -20.18 -16.73
C GLU A 134 7.82 -20.73 -16.89
N LYS A 135 8.83 -19.86 -16.92
CA LYS A 135 10.25 -20.25 -17.00
C LYS A 135 10.73 -21.06 -15.79
N TYR A 136 10.24 -20.78 -14.58
CA TYR A 136 10.50 -21.59 -13.40
C TYR A 136 9.97 -23.03 -13.58
N TYR A 137 8.72 -23.19 -14.02
CA TYR A 137 8.15 -24.53 -14.25
C TYR A 137 8.86 -25.28 -15.38
N GLN A 138 9.27 -24.60 -16.47
CA GLN A 138 10.09 -25.21 -17.51
C GLN A 138 11.40 -25.78 -16.95
N LEU A 139 12.13 -25.00 -16.14
CA LEU A 139 13.37 -25.45 -15.50
C LEU A 139 13.15 -26.63 -14.53
N LYS A 140 11.96 -26.75 -13.92
CA LYS A 140 11.57 -27.91 -13.09
C LYS A 140 11.28 -29.16 -13.94
N GLU A 141 10.70 -29.01 -15.12
CA GLU A 141 10.55 -30.12 -16.08
C GLU A 141 11.92 -30.59 -16.59
N ASP A 142 12.85 -29.68 -16.88
CA ASP A 142 14.23 -30.00 -17.26
C ASP A 142 14.96 -30.78 -16.14
N ILE A 143 14.96 -30.28 -14.90
CA ILE A 143 15.51 -31.00 -13.73
C ILE A 143 14.89 -32.40 -13.60
N THR A 144 13.57 -32.52 -13.81
CA THR A 144 12.84 -33.79 -13.74
C THR A 144 13.26 -34.76 -14.85
N ALA A 145 13.58 -34.27 -16.05
CA ALA A 145 14.10 -35.08 -17.15
C ALA A 145 15.52 -35.60 -16.85
N VAL A 146 16.44 -34.73 -16.43
CA VAL A 146 17.82 -35.10 -16.06
C VAL A 146 17.84 -36.05 -14.85
N THR A 147 16.92 -35.87 -13.89
CA THR A 147 16.75 -36.80 -12.76
C THR A 147 16.28 -38.19 -13.22
N LYS A 148 15.50 -38.30 -14.30
CA LYS A 148 15.13 -39.60 -14.90
C LYS A 148 16.31 -40.23 -15.63
N GLU A 149 17.08 -39.45 -16.40
CA GLU A 149 18.30 -39.89 -17.08
C GLU A 149 19.29 -40.55 -16.10
N GLY A 150 19.64 -39.84 -15.02
CA GLY A 150 20.57 -40.36 -14.02
C GLY A 150 20.04 -41.60 -13.28
N LYS A 151 18.73 -41.70 -13.05
CA LYS A 151 18.11 -42.90 -12.44
C LYS A 151 18.15 -44.10 -13.37
N MET A 152 17.86 -43.91 -14.67
CA MET A 152 18.02 -44.97 -15.67
C MET A 152 19.48 -45.42 -15.78
N LEU A 153 20.44 -44.49 -15.65
CA LEU A 153 21.86 -44.81 -15.63
C LEU A 153 22.27 -45.61 -14.38
N LEU A 154 21.76 -45.27 -13.19
CA LEU A 154 21.97 -46.09 -11.98
C LEU A 154 21.45 -47.52 -12.17
N CYS A 155 20.20 -47.68 -12.62
CA CYS A 155 19.61 -49.01 -12.84
C CYS A 155 20.23 -49.76 -14.05
N SER A 156 21.14 -49.14 -14.80
CA SER A 156 21.98 -49.80 -15.81
C SER A 156 23.37 -50.17 -15.28
N LEU A 157 23.79 -49.58 -14.15
CA LEU A 157 25.02 -49.88 -13.41
C LEU A 157 24.78 -50.83 -12.22
N GLU A 158 23.52 -51.13 -11.91
CA GLU A 158 23.08 -52.14 -10.95
C GLU A 158 22.91 -53.46 -11.70
N GLU A 159 23.76 -54.45 -11.40
CA GLU A 159 23.62 -55.80 -11.94
C GLU A 159 22.30 -56.42 -11.45
N PRO A 160 21.55 -57.15 -12.30
CA PRO A 160 20.34 -57.84 -11.86
C PRO A 160 20.73 -58.94 -10.86
N ASP A 161 20.18 -58.86 -9.65
CA ASP A 161 20.48 -59.83 -8.59
C ASP A 161 20.20 -61.26 -9.06
N MET A 162 21.27 -62.03 -9.21
CA MET A 162 21.20 -63.49 -9.12
C MET A 162 20.89 -63.81 -7.65
N GLU A 163 19.66 -64.28 -7.41
CA GLU A 163 19.17 -64.74 -6.11
C GLU A 163 20.00 -65.93 -5.60
N ASP A 164 21.05 -65.66 -4.82
CA ASP A 164 21.49 -66.44 -3.65
C ASP A 164 22.76 -65.84 -2.98
N LEU A 165 23.00 -66.24 -1.73
CA LEU A 165 24.20 -66.01 -0.88
C LEU A 165 24.47 -64.60 -0.30
N GLU A 166 23.85 -64.37 0.86
CA GLU A 166 24.46 -63.92 2.14
C GLU A 166 25.45 -62.72 2.19
N GLU A 167 24.96 -61.66 2.85
CA GLU A 167 25.62 -60.70 3.77
C GLU A 167 26.90 -59.90 3.37
N ASP A 168 27.78 -60.34 2.46
CA ASP A 168 29.06 -59.65 2.19
C ASP A 168 29.03 -58.69 0.96
N LYS A 169 27.92 -58.66 0.21
CA LYS A 169 27.72 -57.78 -0.99
C LYS A 169 27.73 -56.26 -0.69
N GLN A 170 27.87 -55.85 0.56
CA GLN A 170 27.82 -54.43 0.98
C GLN A 170 29.06 -53.62 0.57
N GLN A 171 30.16 -54.27 0.21
CA GLN A 171 31.51 -53.69 0.28
C GLN A 171 32.10 -53.15 -1.05
N GLU A 172 31.59 -53.56 -2.21
CA GLU A 172 32.08 -53.12 -3.53
C GLU A 172 30.93 -52.69 -4.47
N ARG A 173 30.25 -51.60 -4.15
CA ARG A 173 29.53 -50.83 -5.19
C ARG A 173 30.56 -50.18 -6.10
N SER A 174 30.38 -50.29 -7.42
CA SER A 174 31.28 -49.67 -8.39
C SER A 174 31.39 -48.15 -8.15
N SER A 175 32.61 -47.61 -8.23
CA SER A 175 32.87 -46.16 -8.09
C SER A 175 32.14 -45.31 -9.14
N ASP A 176 31.70 -45.95 -10.24
CA ASP A 176 30.82 -45.36 -11.24
C ASP A 176 29.38 -45.18 -10.74
N TRP A 177 28.82 -46.18 -10.03
CA TRP A 177 27.53 -46.06 -9.33
C TRP A 177 27.59 -44.93 -8.30
N GLU A 178 28.65 -44.88 -7.48
CA GLU A 178 28.85 -43.80 -6.50
C GLU A 178 28.92 -42.42 -7.16
N THR A 179 29.56 -42.33 -8.33
CA THR A 179 29.70 -41.08 -9.08
C THR A 179 28.37 -40.59 -9.64
N VAL A 180 27.55 -41.47 -10.22
CA VAL A 180 26.21 -41.12 -10.71
C VAL A 180 25.26 -40.81 -9.55
N HIS A 181 25.32 -41.58 -8.45
CA HIS A 181 24.53 -41.32 -7.24
C HIS A 181 24.85 -39.94 -6.65
N ARG A 182 26.14 -39.60 -6.51
CA ARG A 182 26.58 -38.28 -6.04
C ARG A 182 26.15 -37.13 -6.97
N LEU A 183 26.12 -37.35 -8.29
CA LEU A 183 25.60 -36.35 -9.24
C LEU A 183 24.09 -36.15 -9.10
N LEU A 184 23.32 -37.22 -8.88
CA LEU A 184 21.88 -37.13 -8.57
C LEU A 184 21.62 -36.40 -7.24
N THR A 185 22.41 -36.66 -6.19
CA THR A 185 22.33 -35.90 -4.92
C THR A 185 22.59 -34.41 -5.16
N GLN A 186 23.64 -34.06 -5.91
CA GLN A 186 23.94 -32.66 -6.24
C GLN A 186 22.83 -31.99 -7.07
N LEU A 187 22.19 -32.71 -7.99
CA LEU A 187 21.04 -32.21 -8.76
C LEU A 187 19.84 -31.93 -7.85
N HIS A 188 19.55 -32.79 -6.88
CA HIS A 188 18.44 -32.61 -5.94
C HIS A 188 18.71 -31.54 -4.87
N GLU A 189 19.95 -31.41 -4.38
CA GLU A 189 20.37 -30.29 -3.52
C GLU A 189 20.17 -28.96 -4.26
N MET A 190 20.58 -28.90 -5.53
CA MET A 190 20.44 -27.73 -6.40
C MET A 190 18.99 -27.38 -6.70
N GLU A 191 18.14 -28.38 -6.97
CA GLU A 191 16.69 -28.23 -7.08
C GLU A 191 16.09 -27.61 -5.80
N THR A 192 16.40 -28.20 -4.65
CA THR A 192 15.88 -27.75 -3.34
C THR A 192 16.31 -26.32 -3.01
N ALA A 193 17.55 -25.94 -3.34
CA ALA A 193 18.05 -24.59 -3.19
C ALA A 193 17.40 -23.59 -4.16
N PHE A 194 17.05 -24.04 -5.37
CA PHE A 194 16.38 -23.24 -6.38
C PHE A 194 14.90 -22.99 -6.01
N ASP A 195 14.17 -24.01 -5.59
CA ASP A 195 12.79 -23.89 -5.09
C ASP A 195 12.73 -22.92 -3.91
N GLY A 196 13.56 -23.16 -2.89
CA GLY A 196 13.65 -22.30 -1.70
C GLY A 196 14.19 -20.89 -1.97
N PHE A 197 14.74 -20.62 -3.15
CA PHE A 197 15.04 -19.26 -3.63
C PHE A 197 13.82 -18.66 -4.36
N TRP A 198 13.19 -19.43 -5.25
CA TRP A 198 12.03 -19.03 -6.03
C TRP A 198 10.85 -18.63 -5.15
N GLU A 199 10.47 -19.44 -4.16
CA GLU A 199 9.40 -19.13 -3.20
C GLU A 199 9.58 -17.74 -2.56
N LYS A 200 10.81 -17.43 -2.13
CA LYS A 200 11.16 -16.16 -1.48
C LYS A 200 11.13 -15.00 -2.48
N HIS A 201 11.54 -15.23 -3.73
CA HIS A 201 11.46 -14.23 -4.79
C HIS A 201 10.00 -13.93 -5.17
N GLN A 202 9.20 -14.97 -5.42
CA GLN A 202 7.80 -14.88 -5.80
C GLN A 202 6.99 -14.16 -4.71
N LEU A 203 7.05 -14.60 -3.45
CA LEU A 203 6.37 -13.94 -2.33
C LEU A 203 6.76 -12.46 -2.21
N LYS A 204 8.05 -12.13 -2.38
CA LYS A 204 8.54 -10.75 -2.31
C LYS A 204 8.02 -9.88 -3.47
N MET A 205 7.82 -10.45 -4.66
CA MET A 205 7.25 -9.77 -5.83
C MET A 205 5.72 -9.63 -5.74
N GLU A 206 5.02 -10.64 -5.22
CA GLU A 206 3.59 -10.57 -4.92
C GLU A 206 3.30 -9.48 -3.90
N GLN A 207 4.08 -9.41 -2.81
CA GLN A 207 4.03 -8.32 -1.84
C GLN A 207 4.30 -6.95 -2.51
N TYR A 208 5.30 -6.85 -3.39
CA TYR A 208 5.56 -5.59 -4.12
C TYR A 208 4.35 -5.15 -4.97
N LEU A 209 3.70 -6.08 -5.67
CA LEU A 209 2.50 -5.80 -6.45
C LEU A 209 1.28 -5.42 -5.57
N GLN A 210 1.10 -6.08 -4.42
CA GLN A 210 0.07 -5.72 -3.44
C GLN A 210 0.30 -4.31 -2.90
N LEU A 211 1.54 -3.96 -2.53
CA LEU A 211 1.89 -2.62 -2.06
C LEU A 211 1.64 -1.56 -3.14
N TRP A 212 2.04 -1.81 -4.39
CA TRP A 212 1.81 -0.86 -5.48
C TRP A 212 0.31 -0.59 -5.68
N LYS A 213 -0.53 -1.64 -5.65
CA LYS A 213 -2.00 -1.49 -5.76
C LYS A 213 -2.60 -0.76 -4.55
N PHE A 214 -2.07 -1.00 -3.35
CA PHE A 214 -2.45 -0.28 -2.13
C PHE A 214 -2.05 1.21 -2.19
N GLU A 215 -0.84 1.54 -2.66
CA GLU A 215 -0.38 2.93 -2.84
C GLU A 215 -1.24 3.71 -3.85
N GLN A 216 -1.70 3.08 -4.94
CA GLN A 216 -2.63 3.72 -5.88
C GLN A 216 -3.98 4.01 -5.23
N ASN A 217 -4.58 3.00 -4.57
CA ASN A 217 -5.86 3.16 -3.88
C ASN A 217 -5.77 4.24 -2.78
N PHE A 218 -4.66 4.28 -2.03
CA PHE A 218 -4.36 5.33 -1.07
C PHE A 218 -4.31 6.71 -1.74
N GLN A 219 -3.57 6.87 -2.85
CA GLN A 219 -3.48 8.14 -3.56
C GLN A 219 -4.81 8.61 -4.16
N GLU A 220 -5.65 7.71 -4.66
CA GLU A 220 -6.99 8.05 -5.17
C GLU A 220 -7.89 8.53 -4.02
N LEU A 221 -7.97 7.75 -2.94
CA LEU A 221 -8.82 8.06 -1.78
C LEU A 221 -8.38 9.33 -1.06
N SER A 222 -7.07 9.54 -0.85
CA SER A 222 -6.55 10.76 -0.21
C SER A 222 -6.87 12.02 -1.03
N LYS A 223 -6.75 11.97 -2.37
CA LYS A 223 -7.16 13.08 -3.25
C LYS A 223 -8.66 13.34 -3.20
N ALA A 224 -9.48 12.28 -3.15
CA ALA A 224 -10.93 12.40 -3.03
C ALA A 224 -11.35 12.97 -1.65
N LEU A 225 -10.69 12.56 -0.57
CA LEU A 225 -10.90 13.10 0.79
C LEU A 225 -10.48 14.57 0.88
N GLU A 226 -9.34 14.96 0.30
CA GLU A 226 -8.89 16.35 0.23
C GLU A 226 -9.86 17.23 -0.58
N PHE A 227 -10.38 16.71 -1.70
CA PHE A 227 -11.38 17.39 -2.53
C PHE A 227 -12.71 17.60 -1.78
N LEU A 228 -13.25 16.57 -1.12
CA LEU A 228 -14.45 16.74 -0.28
C LEU A 228 -14.20 17.64 0.94
N THR A 229 -13.01 17.58 1.55
CA THR A 229 -12.61 18.50 2.64
C THR A 229 -12.54 19.95 2.15
N THR A 230 -12.17 20.18 0.89
CA THR A 230 -12.15 21.51 0.29
C THR A 230 -13.56 22.02 0.03
N GLN A 231 -14.45 21.22 -0.57
CA GLN A 231 -15.86 21.57 -0.74
C GLN A 231 -16.57 21.81 0.62
N GLN A 232 -16.34 20.92 1.59
CA GLN A 232 -16.84 21.09 2.96
C GLN A 232 -16.39 22.42 3.54
N ARG A 233 -15.13 22.82 3.34
CA ARG A 233 -14.56 24.07 3.86
C ARG A 233 -15.18 25.30 3.22
N GLU A 234 -15.40 25.27 1.90
CA GLU A 234 -16.00 26.34 1.11
C GLU A 234 -17.49 26.58 1.45
N LEU A 235 -18.23 25.53 1.83
CA LEU A 235 -19.64 25.68 2.25
C LEU A 235 -19.76 26.50 3.54
N LEU A 236 -20.51 27.60 3.52
CA LEU A 236 -20.70 28.48 4.67
C LEU A 236 -21.54 27.83 5.77
N ASP A 237 -21.09 27.91 7.03
CA ASP A 237 -21.74 27.29 8.19
C ASP A 237 -22.66 28.24 9.00
N THR A 238 -23.24 29.21 8.29
CA THR A 238 -24.20 30.22 8.76
C THR A 238 -25.19 30.55 7.63
N GLY A 239 -26.23 31.35 7.90
CA GLY A 239 -27.09 31.93 6.87
C GLY A 239 -28.07 32.96 7.39
N GLU A 240 -28.47 33.92 6.54
CA GLU A 240 -29.27 35.08 6.94
C GLU A 240 -30.78 34.86 6.77
N ASN A 241 -31.18 33.94 5.88
CA ASN A 241 -32.56 33.64 5.55
C ASN A 241 -32.79 32.13 5.31
N LEU A 242 -34.04 31.68 5.50
CA LEU A 242 -34.41 30.26 5.48
C LEU A 242 -34.18 29.59 4.13
N SER A 243 -34.34 30.31 3.01
CA SER A 243 -34.02 29.78 1.67
C SER A 243 -32.53 29.43 1.54
N GLN A 244 -31.63 30.31 1.95
CA GLN A 244 -30.18 30.04 1.95
C GLN A 244 -29.81 28.91 2.91
N VAL A 245 -30.39 28.87 4.12
CA VAL A 245 -30.08 27.82 5.10
C VAL A 245 -30.59 26.45 4.65
N ARG A 246 -31.81 26.36 4.09
CA ARG A 246 -32.33 25.11 3.53
C ARG A 246 -31.55 24.65 2.30
N GLN A 247 -31.11 25.58 1.45
CA GLN A 247 -30.21 25.26 0.33
C GLN A 247 -28.87 24.69 0.85
N ARG A 248 -28.22 25.36 1.82
CA ARG A 248 -26.94 24.91 2.39
C ARG A 248 -27.04 23.60 3.16
N LEU A 249 -28.17 23.32 3.81
CA LEU A 249 -28.45 22.00 4.38
C LEU A 249 -28.51 20.96 3.26
N SER A 250 -29.31 21.17 2.21
CA SER A 250 -29.39 20.23 1.09
C SER A 250 -28.06 20.03 0.35
N GLU A 251 -27.25 21.07 0.19
CA GLU A 251 -25.87 20.97 -0.33
C GLU A 251 -24.97 20.13 0.60
N LEU A 252 -25.13 20.28 1.92
CA LEU A 252 -24.39 19.50 2.91
C LEU A 252 -24.85 18.04 3.02
N ASP A 253 -26.14 17.76 2.87
CA ASP A 253 -26.69 16.40 2.86
C ASP A 253 -26.11 15.58 1.69
N ASN A 254 -25.98 16.21 0.52
CA ASN A 254 -25.32 15.62 -0.66
C ASN A 254 -23.81 15.39 -0.42
N LEU A 255 -23.13 16.33 0.24
CA LEU A 255 -21.73 16.16 0.65
C LEU A 255 -21.57 15.05 1.69
N GLU A 256 -22.51 14.91 2.64
CA GLU A 256 -22.47 13.85 3.65
C GLU A 256 -22.64 12.48 3.01
N GLN A 257 -23.64 12.27 2.15
CA GLN A 257 -23.80 10.99 1.44
C GLN A 257 -22.54 10.65 0.63
N THR A 258 -21.97 11.63 -0.08
CA THR A 258 -20.73 11.42 -0.86
C THR A 258 -19.53 11.08 0.04
N ALA A 259 -19.45 11.69 1.23
CA ALA A 259 -18.40 11.41 2.22
C ALA A 259 -18.60 10.03 2.89
N GLN A 260 -19.83 9.61 3.17
CA GLN A 260 -20.15 8.27 3.70
C GLN A 260 -19.77 7.18 2.68
N ASP A 261 -20.14 7.35 1.41
CA ASP A 261 -19.78 6.43 0.32
C ASP A 261 -18.25 6.32 0.13
N LEU A 262 -17.53 7.44 0.23
CA LEU A 262 -16.07 7.46 0.17
C LEU A 262 -15.45 6.82 1.41
N THR A 263 -16.01 7.05 2.60
CA THR A 263 -15.59 6.44 3.87
C THR A 263 -15.77 4.93 3.84
N ALA A 264 -16.83 4.41 3.21
CA ALA A 264 -17.02 2.97 3.03
C ALA A 264 -15.89 2.35 2.16
N LYS A 265 -15.52 2.99 1.04
CA LYS A 265 -14.38 2.58 0.21
C LYS A 265 -13.05 2.63 0.98
N THR A 266 -12.84 3.70 1.76
CA THR A 266 -11.68 3.87 2.64
C THR A 266 -11.57 2.74 3.66
N HIS A 267 -12.67 2.31 4.29
CA HIS A 267 -12.66 1.18 5.22
C HIS A 267 -12.25 -0.14 4.57
N ILE A 268 -12.63 -0.38 3.30
CA ILE A 268 -12.22 -1.58 2.55
C ILE A 268 -10.70 -1.58 2.30
N VAL A 269 -10.13 -0.43 1.91
CA VAL A 269 -8.68 -0.30 1.68
C VAL A 269 -7.88 -0.40 2.99
N ILE A 270 -8.38 0.18 4.07
CA ILE A 270 -7.81 0.03 5.43
C ILE A 270 -7.83 -1.44 5.87
N LEU A 271 -8.94 -2.16 5.65
CA LEU A 271 -9.04 -3.58 6.00
C LEU A 271 -8.05 -4.44 5.20
N HIS A 272 -7.89 -4.17 3.91
CA HIS A 272 -6.88 -4.83 3.07
C HIS A 272 -5.44 -4.55 3.56
N GLY A 273 -5.13 -3.29 3.88
CA GLY A 273 -3.83 -2.94 4.46
C GLY A 273 -3.56 -3.61 5.81
N HIS A 274 -4.57 -3.72 6.67
CA HIS A 274 -4.48 -4.49 7.92
C HIS A 274 -4.26 -5.99 7.67
N GLN A 275 -4.87 -6.59 6.64
CA GLN A 275 -4.64 -7.98 6.25
C GLN A 275 -3.20 -8.20 5.76
N MET A 276 -2.66 -7.29 4.93
CA MET A 276 -1.25 -7.32 4.52
C MET A 276 -0.29 -7.21 5.72
N ALA A 277 -0.57 -6.30 6.66
CA ALA A 277 0.22 -6.19 7.89
C ALA A 277 0.18 -7.48 8.73
N ALA A 278 -0.98 -8.12 8.84
CA ALA A 278 -1.14 -9.41 9.53
C ALA A 278 -0.39 -10.56 8.84
N SER A 279 -0.28 -10.55 7.51
CA SER A 279 0.52 -11.52 6.74
C SER A 279 2.02 -11.18 6.69
N HIS A 280 2.54 -10.45 7.68
CA HIS A 280 3.94 -10.03 7.81
C HIS A 280 4.53 -9.37 6.54
N HIS A 281 3.74 -8.56 5.83
CA HIS A 281 4.17 -7.87 4.61
C HIS A 281 5.37 -6.94 4.86
N TYR A 282 6.38 -6.96 3.98
CA TYR A 282 7.66 -6.29 4.21
C TYR A 282 7.58 -4.77 4.49
N ALA A 283 6.54 -4.10 3.98
CA ALA A 283 6.29 -2.65 4.14
C ALA A 283 5.31 -2.31 5.28
N LEU A 284 5.21 -3.16 6.31
CA LEU A 284 4.25 -3.07 7.42
C LEU A 284 4.09 -1.65 8.00
N ASN A 285 5.19 -0.95 8.27
CA ASN A 285 5.16 0.39 8.86
C ASN A 285 4.43 1.41 7.95
N LEU A 286 4.78 1.44 6.66
CA LEU A 286 4.19 2.33 5.66
C LEU A 286 2.69 2.06 5.46
N ILE A 287 2.31 0.78 5.39
CA ILE A 287 0.92 0.36 5.24
C ILE A 287 0.09 0.78 6.47
N CYS A 288 0.59 0.53 7.67
CA CYS A 288 -0.07 0.93 8.92
C CYS A 288 -0.17 2.45 9.04
N GLN A 289 0.85 3.21 8.64
CA GLN A 289 0.79 4.68 8.58
C GLN A 289 -0.31 5.15 7.63
N GLN A 290 -0.32 4.69 6.37
CA GLN A 290 -1.30 5.08 5.37
C GLN A 290 -2.74 4.67 5.75
N CYS A 291 -2.92 3.51 6.40
CA CYS A 291 -4.22 3.10 6.96
C CYS A 291 -4.71 4.04 8.06
N ASN A 292 -3.83 4.49 8.95
CA ASN A 292 -4.17 5.42 10.02
C ASN A 292 -4.42 6.84 9.47
N GLU A 293 -3.67 7.26 8.45
CA GLU A 293 -3.82 8.55 7.77
C GLU A 293 -5.16 8.66 7.04
N LEU A 294 -5.55 7.64 6.26
CA LEU A 294 -6.87 7.59 5.61
C LEU A 294 -8.02 7.64 6.63
N ARG A 295 -7.90 6.89 7.73
CA ARG A 295 -8.89 6.89 8.81
C ARG A 295 -9.03 8.29 9.41
N HIS A 296 -7.91 8.91 9.78
CA HIS A 296 -7.88 10.24 10.40
C HIS A 296 -8.53 11.32 9.53
N HIS A 297 -8.24 11.35 8.23
CA HIS A 297 -8.86 12.30 7.31
C HIS A 297 -10.36 12.06 7.12
N SER A 298 -10.79 10.79 7.05
CA SER A 298 -12.20 10.39 6.98
C SER A 298 -12.98 10.78 8.24
N ASP A 299 -12.43 10.49 9.42
CA ASP A 299 -13.04 10.81 10.72
C ASP A 299 -13.19 12.33 10.91
N ILE A 300 -12.16 13.12 10.57
CA ILE A 300 -12.22 14.58 10.61
C ILE A 300 -13.28 15.11 9.65
N LEU A 301 -13.31 14.64 8.40
CA LEU A 301 -14.27 15.10 7.40
C LEU A 301 -15.72 14.89 7.86
N LEU A 302 -16.04 13.71 8.39
CA LEU A 302 -17.40 13.40 8.85
C LEU A 302 -17.80 14.22 10.08
N GLU A 303 -16.93 14.39 11.09
CA GLU A 303 -17.26 15.21 12.26
C GLU A 303 -17.38 16.70 11.89
N GLU A 304 -16.58 17.19 10.93
CA GLU A 304 -16.67 18.56 10.42
C GLU A 304 -17.91 18.80 9.54
N ILE A 305 -18.39 17.82 8.78
CA ILE A 305 -19.69 17.86 8.09
C ILE A 305 -20.82 17.94 9.13
N LYS A 306 -20.85 16.99 10.07
CA LYS A 306 -21.82 16.90 11.17
C LYS A 306 -21.85 18.16 12.04
N ARG A 307 -20.70 18.78 12.32
CA ARG A 307 -20.59 20.07 13.02
C ARG A 307 -21.24 21.21 12.24
N LYS A 308 -21.07 21.27 10.91
CA LYS A 308 -21.74 22.26 10.06
C LYS A 308 -23.24 22.01 9.96
N HIS A 309 -23.68 20.76 9.82
CA HIS A 309 -25.10 20.39 9.78
C HIS A 309 -25.82 20.85 11.05
N ASN A 310 -25.27 20.52 12.23
CA ASN A 310 -25.84 20.95 13.52
C ASN A 310 -25.97 22.48 13.66
N ARG A 311 -24.98 23.25 13.18
CA ARG A 311 -25.03 24.73 13.19
C ARG A 311 -26.04 25.31 12.21
N LEU A 312 -26.13 24.75 10.99
CA LEU A 312 -27.12 25.17 10.00
C LEU A 312 -28.55 24.80 10.44
N GLN A 313 -28.75 23.62 11.04
CA GLN A 313 -30.05 23.23 11.61
C GLN A 313 -30.50 24.19 12.71
N GLN A 314 -29.64 24.46 13.72
CA GLN A 314 -29.93 25.45 14.76
C GLN A 314 -30.24 26.84 14.18
N THR A 315 -29.59 27.22 13.07
CA THR A 315 -29.87 28.49 12.36
C THR A 315 -31.24 28.46 11.68
N SER A 316 -31.63 27.31 11.10
CA SER A 316 -32.95 27.07 10.51
C SER A 316 -34.06 27.14 11.58
N ASP A 317 -33.83 26.53 12.74
CA ASP A 317 -34.78 26.50 13.86
C ASP A 317 -35.01 27.91 14.41
N LEU A 318 -33.92 28.67 14.67
CA LEU A 318 -33.98 30.07 15.10
C LEU A 318 -34.72 30.94 14.07
N LEU A 319 -34.36 30.87 12.79
CA LEU A 319 -35.01 31.68 11.76
C LEU A 319 -36.48 31.30 11.55
N THR A 320 -36.86 30.03 11.75
CA THR A 320 -38.25 29.57 11.67
C THR A 320 -39.07 30.11 12.85
N SER A 321 -38.53 30.04 14.08
CA SER A 321 -39.16 30.63 15.27
C SER A 321 -39.34 32.15 15.13
N LEU A 322 -38.33 32.85 14.60
CA LEU A 322 -38.42 34.29 14.30
C LEU A 322 -39.45 34.61 13.20
N GLN A 323 -39.61 33.75 12.19
CA GLN A 323 -40.65 33.93 11.17
C GLN A 323 -42.06 33.76 11.77
N GLN A 324 -42.29 32.69 12.55
CA GLN A 324 -43.58 32.46 13.23
C GLN A 324 -43.96 33.62 14.17
N ALA A 325 -42.97 34.19 14.88
CA ALA A 325 -43.18 35.38 15.71
C ALA A 325 -43.55 36.63 14.89
N LEU A 326 -42.93 36.82 13.72
CA LEU A 326 -43.28 37.92 12.81
C LEU A 326 -44.67 37.78 12.19
N GLU A 327 -45.03 36.57 11.74
CA GLU A 327 -46.36 36.24 11.20
C GLU A 327 -47.45 36.45 12.25
N CYS A 328 -47.22 35.94 13.47
CA CYS A 328 -48.08 36.20 14.63
C CYS A 328 -48.21 37.70 14.97
N CYS A 329 -47.16 38.49 14.80
CA CYS A 329 -47.25 39.95 14.97
C CYS A 329 -48.14 40.60 13.91
N ASP A 330 -48.05 40.16 12.65
CA ASP A 330 -48.86 40.72 11.55
C ASP A 330 -50.34 40.28 11.65
N GLU A 331 -50.62 39.05 12.06
CA GLU A 331 -51.98 38.61 12.43
C GLU A 331 -52.54 39.44 13.60
N GLY A 332 -51.73 39.70 14.64
CA GLY A 332 -52.13 40.52 15.78
C GLY A 332 -52.45 41.96 15.39
N VAL A 333 -51.60 42.60 14.58
CA VAL A 333 -51.84 43.94 14.03
C VAL A 333 -53.08 43.96 13.12
N TYR A 334 -53.28 42.93 12.30
CA TYR A 334 -54.47 42.79 11.47
C TYR A 334 -55.75 42.65 12.32
N LEU A 335 -55.72 41.86 13.39
CA LEU A 335 -56.83 41.71 14.34
C LEU A 335 -57.16 43.01 15.09
N LEU A 336 -56.15 43.83 15.40
CA LEU A 336 -56.34 45.14 16.04
C LEU A 336 -56.84 46.21 15.07
N ALA A 337 -56.42 46.15 13.80
CA ALA A 337 -56.80 47.11 12.75
C ALA A 337 -58.22 46.89 12.19
N ASN A 338 -58.68 45.64 12.08
CA ASN A 338 -59.98 45.30 11.48
C ASN A 338 -61.15 45.32 12.48
N GLN A 339 -61.01 45.98 13.63
CA GLN A 339 -62.07 46.03 14.64
C GLN A 339 -63.15 47.05 14.24
N PRO A 340 -64.44 46.67 14.24
CA PRO A 340 -65.51 47.51 13.71
C PRO A 340 -65.80 48.72 14.62
N LEU A 341 -65.24 49.88 14.23
CA LEU A 341 -65.31 51.17 14.94
C LEU A 341 -66.71 51.53 15.47
N ASP A 342 -67.77 51.27 14.71
CA ASP A 342 -69.14 51.60 15.12
C ASP A 342 -69.70 50.63 16.18
N LYS A 343 -69.28 49.36 16.16
CA LYS A 343 -69.78 48.32 17.08
C LYS A 343 -69.03 48.33 18.40
N CYS A 344 -67.71 48.56 18.37
CA CYS A 344 -66.85 48.57 19.56
C CYS A 344 -67.08 49.78 20.49
N GLN A 345 -67.90 50.75 20.09
CA GLN A 345 -68.39 51.84 20.96
C GLN A 345 -69.51 51.40 21.92
N SER A 346 -70.18 50.27 21.63
CA SER A 346 -71.17 49.66 22.53
C SER A 346 -70.50 48.83 23.63
N ARG A 347 -71.15 48.70 24.79
CA ARG A 347 -70.63 47.90 25.92
C ARG A 347 -70.38 46.44 25.52
N GLU A 348 -71.32 45.85 24.80
CA GLU A 348 -71.28 44.46 24.34
C GLU A 348 -70.21 44.27 23.24
N GLY A 349 -70.06 45.24 22.34
CA GLY A 349 -68.99 45.24 21.33
C GLY A 349 -67.59 45.39 21.92
N ALA A 350 -67.43 46.22 22.96
CA ALA A 350 -66.18 46.35 23.71
C ALA A 350 -65.84 45.05 24.49
N GLN A 351 -66.83 44.40 25.11
CA GLN A 351 -66.64 43.10 25.75
C GLN A 351 -66.28 42.00 24.76
N LYS A 352 -66.91 41.98 23.57
CA LYS A 352 -66.55 41.02 22.53
C LYS A 352 -65.13 41.28 21.99
N ALA A 353 -64.75 42.53 21.73
CA ALA A 353 -63.40 42.86 21.27
C ALA A 353 -62.32 42.50 22.31
N LEU A 354 -62.64 42.55 23.61
CA LEU A 354 -61.76 42.02 24.67
C LEU A 354 -61.62 40.49 24.56
N GLN A 355 -62.72 39.74 24.44
CA GLN A 355 -62.67 38.27 24.29
C GLN A 355 -61.92 37.82 23.03
N ASP A 356 -62.13 38.51 21.90
CA ASP A 356 -61.44 38.22 20.64
C ASP A 356 -59.91 38.51 20.76
N ILE A 357 -59.51 39.52 21.54
CA ILE A 357 -58.09 39.80 21.88
C ILE A 357 -57.53 38.75 22.86
N GLU A 358 -58.23 38.46 23.96
CA GLU A 358 -57.79 37.52 25.00
C GLU A 358 -57.56 36.13 24.41
N LYS A 359 -58.51 35.65 23.60
CA LYS A 359 -58.40 34.39 22.85
C LYS A 359 -57.18 34.36 21.92
N PHE A 360 -56.88 35.46 21.22
CA PHE A 360 -55.69 35.54 20.36
C PHE A 360 -54.40 35.49 21.19
N LEU A 361 -54.33 36.21 22.31
CA LEU A 361 -53.16 36.20 23.20
C LEU A 361 -52.93 34.82 23.85
N GLU A 362 -54.01 34.08 24.16
CA GLU A 362 -53.92 32.68 24.61
C GLU A 362 -53.36 31.77 23.51
N SER A 363 -53.93 31.78 22.29
CA SER A 363 -53.48 30.92 21.18
C SER A 363 -52.05 31.23 20.73
N SER A 364 -51.66 32.51 20.79
CA SER A 364 -50.38 33.01 20.30
C SER A 364 -49.29 33.11 21.39
N SER A 365 -49.61 32.67 22.61
CA SER A 365 -48.77 32.81 23.81
C SER A 365 -47.34 32.26 23.66
N LEU A 366 -47.14 31.20 22.87
CA LEU A 366 -45.84 30.59 22.59
C LEU A 366 -44.94 31.44 21.66
N HIS A 367 -45.53 32.24 20.78
CA HIS A 367 -44.80 33.06 19.79
C HIS A 367 -44.64 34.52 20.24
N LEU A 368 -45.53 35.01 21.12
CA LEU A 368 -45.49 36.37 21.66
C LEU A 368 -44.59 36.52 22.91
N ASN A 369 -44.31 35.43 23.64
CA ASN A 369 -43.53 35.46 24.89
C ASN A 369 -42.14 34.81 24.75
N ILE A 370 -41.48 35.05 23.62
CA ILE A 370 -40.11 34.59 23.36
C ILE A 370 -39.13 35.40 24.22
N ASP A 371 -38.53 34.77 25.24
CA ASP A 371 -37.54 35.40 26.12
C ASP A 371 -36.21 35.70 25.37
N PRO A 372 -35.76 36.98 25.36
CA PRO A 372 -34.44 37.35 24.83
C PRO A 372 -33.27 36.61 25.48
N GLN A 373 -33.31 36.31 26.79
CA GLN A 373 -32.20 35.66 27.48
C GLN A 373 -32.09 34.18 27.10
N ALA A 374 -33.21 33.44 27.11
CA ALA A 374 -33.29 32.08 26.61
C ALA A 374 -32.84 31.95 25.15
N LEU A 375 -33.30 32.83 24.23
CA LEU A 375 -32.79 32.84 22.85
C LEU A 375 -31.27 33.06 22.80
N SER A 376 -30.78 34.08 23.51
CA SER A 376 -29.35 34.42 23.48
C SER A 376 -28.44 33.31 24.03
N SER A 377 -28.95 32.53 24.98
CA SER A 377 -28.26 31.41 25.61
C SER A 377 -28.30 30.15 24.74
N ASN A 378 -29.49 29.78 24.26
CA ASN A 378 -29.71 28.56 23.48
C ASN A 378 -29.00 28.61 22.11
N PHE A 379 -28.88 29.79 21.50
CA PHE A 379 -28.28 29.98 20.18
C PHE A 379 -26.91 30.68 20.21
N HIS A 380 -26.27 30.82 21.38
CA HIS A 380 -25.02 31.58 21.55
C HIS A 380 -23.92 31.23 20.52
N LEU A 381 -23.80 29.95 20.17
CA LEU A 381 -22.78 29.41 19.26
C LEU A 381 -23.01 29.73 17.77
N ILE A 382 -24.20 30.20 17.38
CA ILE A 382 -24.55 30.54 15.98
C ILE A 382 -24.84 32.03 15.73
N LEU A 383 -24.94 32.84 16.79
CA LEU A 383 -25.40 34.23 16.69
C LEU A 383 -24.37 35.18 16.08
N THR A 384 -24.34 35.25 14.74
CA THR A 384 -23.63 36.26 13.95
C THR A 384 -24.18 37.67 14.21
N PRO A 385 -23.47 38.77 13.84
CA PRO A 385 -23.99 40.13 13.96
C PRO A 385 -25.33 40.35 13.24
N GLU A 386 -25.51 39.72 12.09
CA GLU A 386 -26.70 39.82 11.23
C GLU A 386 -27.88 39.10 11.88
N LEU A 387 -27.67 37.88 12.39
CA LEU A 387 -28.68 37.14 13.14
C LEU A 387 -29.07 37.88 14.44
N LYS A 388 -28.12 38.48 15.15
CA LYS A 388 -28.38 39.35 16.31
C LYS A 388 -29.25 40.57 15.93
N ALA A 389 -28.95 41.23 14.81
CA ALA A 389 -29.77 42.34 14.31
C ALA A 389 -31.19 41.90 13.93
N ARG A 390 -31.36 40.72 13.32
CA ARG A 390 -32.71 40.16 13.03
C ARG A 390 -33.47 39.83 14.32
N VAL A 391 -32.83 39.18 15.31
CA VAL A 391 -33.43 38.90 16.62
C VAL A 391 -33.92 40.19 17.31
N GLN A 392 -33.08 41.23 17.34
CA GLN A 392 -33.44 42.53 17.91
C GLN A 392 -34.60 43.21 17.17
N MET A 393 -34.63 43.15 15.84
CA MET A 393 -35.72 43.70 15.02
C MET A 393 -37.06 42.99 15.31
N VAL A 394 -37.05 41.66 15.48
CA VAL A 394 -38.26 40.90 15.85
C VAL A 394 -38.70 41.23 17.28
N GLN A 395 -37.77 41.33 18.24
CA GLN A 395 -38.07 41.72 19.63
C GLN A 395 -38.71 43.11 19.73
N ILE A 396 -38.21 44.09 18.96
CA ILE A 396 -38.80 45.44 18.91
C ILE A 396 -40.22 45.38 18.30
N LYS A 397 -40.47 44.55 17.27
CA LYS A 397 -41.81 44.38 16.70
C LYS A 397 -42.77 43.74 17.72
N LEU A 398 -42.33 42.67 18.39
CA LEU A 398 -43.09 41.97 19.44
C LEU A 398 -43.54 42.93 20.56
N GLU A 399 -42.62 43.74 21.10
CA GLU A 399 -42.92 44.65 22.20
C GLU A 399 -43.85 45.79 21.78
N ASN A 400 -43.70 46.32 20.55
CA ASN A 400 -44.64 47.29 19.99
C ASN A 400 -46.06 46.69 19.87
N VAL A 401 -46.18 45.45 19.38
CA VAL A 401 -47.47 44.77 19.24
C VAL A 401 -48.10 44.44 20.59
N ARG A 402 -47.30 43.98 21.58
CA ARG A 402 -47.74 43.80 22.98
C ARG A 402 -48.31 45.12 23.53
N SER A 403 -47.59 46.23 23.35
CA SER A 403 -48.05 47.54 23.82
C SER A 403 -49.33 48.00 23.11
N MET A 404 -49.50 47.71 21.80
CA MET A 404 -50.77 47.97 21.10
C MET A 404 -51.93 47.18 21.73
N PHE A 405 -51.75 45.88 22.01
CA PHE A 405 -52.74 45.06 22.70
C PHE A 405 -53.09 45.61 24.09
N GLU A 406 -52.10 45.95 24.91
CA GLU A 406 -52.31 46.52 26.25
C GLU A 406 -53.08 47.84 26.24
N ASN A 407 -52.73 48.75 25.32
CA ASN A 407 -53.43 50.02 25.13
C ASN A 407 -54.88 49.80 24.67
N GLN A 408 -55.11 48.88 23.73
CA GLN A 408 -56.44 48.60 23.18
C GLN A 408 -57.34 47.88 24.19
N GLN A 409 -56.82 46.90 24.94
CA GLN A 409 -57.52 46.32 26.10
C GLN A 409 -57.85 47.37 27.17
N THR A 410 -56.92 48.28 27.46
CA THR A 410 -57.12 49.36 28.43
C THR A 410 -58.21 50.34 27.97
N CYS A 411 -58.32 50.56 26.66
CA CYS A 411 -59.41 51.34 26.06
C CYS A 411 -60.77 50.63 26.23
N PHE A 412 -60.87 49.35 25.86
CA PHE A 412 -62.14 48.62 25.94
C PHE A 412 -62.59 48.35 27.37
N ARG A 413 -61.68 48.09 28.33
CA ARG A 413 -62.04 48.02 29.76
C ARG A 413 -62.68 49.34 30.23
N LYS A 414 -62.06 50.49 29.91
CA LYS A 414 -62.62 51.83 30.19
C LYS A 414 -63.93 52.14 29.47
N LEU A 415 -64.27 51.46 28.37
CA LEU A 415 -65.56 51.57 27.68
C LEU A 415 -66.61 50.62 28.27
N ALA A 416 -66.22 49.41 28.66
CA ALA A 416 -67.10 48.42 29.30
C ALA A 416 -67.49 48.79 30.75
N ASP A 417 -66.62 49.53 31.46
CA ASP A 417 -66.84 50.03 32.82
C ASP A 417 -67.58 51.37 32.88
N LYS A 418 -67.84 52.04 31.74
CA LYS A 418 -68.66 53.25 31.71
C LYS A 418 -70.11 52.91 32.06
N GLN A 419 -70.46 53.08 33.34
CA GLN A 419 -71.86 53.14 33.77
C GLN A 419 -72.59 54.23 32.99
N VAL A 420 -73.73 53.87 32.40
CA VAL A 420 -74.66 54.84 31.80
C VAL A 420 -75.25 55.67 32.94
N ARG A 421 -74.72 56.89 33.15
CA ARG A 421 -75.42 57.90 33.95
C ARG A 421 -76.74 58.24 33.24
N PRO A 422 -77.87 58.34 33.96
CA PRO A 422 -79.12 58.82 33.38
C PRO A 422 -78.92 60.21 32.75
N VAL A 423 -79.16 60.33 31.45
CA VAL A 423 -79.03 61.62 30.74
C VAL A 423 -80.30 62.42 30.99
N GLN A 424 -80.21 63.41 31.88
CA GLN A 424 -81.28 64.37 32.10
C GLN A 424 -81.29 65.39 30.94
N LEU A 425 -82.33 65.36 30.12
CA LEU A 425 -82.54 66.30 29.02
C LEU A 425 -82.71 67.73 29.53
N VAL A 426 -81.88 68.65 29.03
CA VAL A 426 -82.00 70.10 29.26
C VAL A 426 -82.08 70.80 27.90
N ALA A 427 -82.99 71.77 27.77
CA ALA A 427 -83.36 72.37 26.49
C ALA A 427 -82.36 73.45 25.98
N PRO A 428 -82.24 73.66 24.65
CA PRO A 428 -81.21 74.54 24.07
C PRO A 428 -81.66 75.98 23.74
N ARG A 429 -80.76 76.97 23.92
CA ARG A 429 -80.65 78.31 23.25
C ARG A 429 -79.63 79.21 24.01
N PRO A 430 -79.13 80.35 23.46
CA PRO A 430 -78.85 80.69 22.06
C PRO A 430 -77.45 81.34 21.79
N GLU A 431 -76.97 81.24 20.55
CA GLU A 431 -76.06 82.09 19.73
C GLU A 431 -75.06 83.15 20.31
N CYS A 432 -73.78 83.01 19.90
CA CYS A 432 -72.85 84.04 19.33
C CYS A 432 -72.25 85.19 20.22
N PRO A 433 -71.19 85.95 19.77
CA PRO A 433 -70.13 85.68 18.76
C PRO A 433 -68.66 86.14 19.10
N ALA A 434 -67.69 85.68 18.27
CA ALA A 434 -66.47 86.37 17.74
C ALA A 434 -65.33 86.98 18.62
N ARG A 435 -64.07 86.52 18.38
CA ARG A 435 -62.74 87.23 18.26
C ARG A 435 -61.57 86.21 18.37
N SER A 436 -60.32 86.41 17.91
CA SER A 436 -59.73 87.24 16.82
C SER A 436 -58.23 86.91 16.57
N LYS A 437 -57.79 86.96 15.30
CA LYS A 437 -56.44 87.30 14.74
C LYS A 437 -55.15 87.06 15.57
N SER A 438 -54.23 86.23 15.02
CA SER A 438 -52.79 86.45 14.62
C SER A 438 -51.81 87.34 15.47
N PRO A 439 -50.46 87.37 15.26
CA PRO A 439 -49.63 86.74 14.20
C PRO A 439 -48.24 86.16 14.62
N LEU A 440 -47.53 85.64 13.59
CA LEU A 440 -46.06 85.55 13.33
C LEU A 440 -45.05 86.25 14.26
N PHE A 441 -43.84 85.66 14.45
CA PHE A 441 -42.52 86.32 14.23
C PHE A 441 -41.29 85.36 14.24
N SER A 442 -40.12 85.89 13.87
CA SER A 442 -38.78 85.27 13.69
C SER A 442 -37.74 86.42 13.40
N PRO A 443 -36.46 86.27 12.98
CA PRO A 443 -35.57 85.10 12.78
C PRO A 443 -34.06 85.30 13.21
N LYS A 444 -33.16 84.41 12.71
CA LYS A 444 -31.73 84.61 12.31
C LYS A 444 -30.53 84.49 13.30
N HIS A 445 -29.67 83.53 12.92
CA HIS A 445 -28.19 83.60 12.69
C HIS A 445 -27.17 83.78 13.85
N GLY A 446 -26.05 83.05 13.73
CA GLY A 446 -24.76 83.24 14.42
C GLY A 446 -23.75 82.17 13.93
N ASN A 447 -22.49 82.53 13.66
CA ASN A 447 -21.50 81.68 12.96
C ASN A 447 -20.10 81.81 13.61
N VAL A 448 -19.17 80.87 13.36
CA VAL A 448 -17.67 80.94 13.41
C VAL A 448 -17.04 79.62 13.94
N HIS A 449 -15.83 79.15 13.56
CA HIS A 449 -15.06 79.04 12.29
C HIS A 449 -13.72 78.29 12.61
N LEU A 450 -13.00 77.75 11.60
CA LEU A 450 -11.63 77.16 11.66
C LEU A 450 -11.52 75.74 12.31
N SER A 451 -10.54 74.87 11.99
CA SER A 451 -9.58 74.80 10.88
C SER A 451 -9.14 73.35 10.50
N LEU A 452 -7.85 73.14 10.15
CA LEU A 452 -7.45 72.62 8.83
C LEU A 452 -5.93 72.33 8.72
N ILE A 453 -5.49 71.69 7.62
CA ILE A 453 -4.09 71.41 7.14
C ILE A 453 -3.41 70.11 7.69
N VAL A 454 -2.52 69.38 6.98
CA VAL A 454 -2.60 68.60 5.70
C VAL A 454 -1.21 68.02 5.24
N GLN A 455 -1.20 66.79 4.67
CA GLN A 455 -0.21 66.13 3.75
C GLN A 455 1.18 65.54 4.17
N LYS A 456 1.33 64.22 3.86
CA LYS A 456 2.39 63.43 3.15
C LYS A 456 3.84 63.95 2.91
N TYR A 457 4.83 63.04 2.93
CA TYR A 457 5.71 62.67 1.77
C TYR A 457 6.54 61.36 2.00
N SER A 458 7.55 60.99 1.18
CA SER A 458 8.12 59.61 1.09
C SER A 458 9.58 59.48 0.56
N ARG A 459 10.25 58.32 0.81
CA ARG A 459 11.27 57.55 -0.01
C ARG A 459 12.68 57.22 0.59
N VAL A 460 13.00 55.91 0.58
CA VAL A 460 14.22 55.19 0.04
C VAL A 460 15.65 55.37 0.63
N GLY A 461 16.33 54.22 0.87
CA GLY A 461 17.79 54.04 1.10
C GLY A 461 18.25 52.59 0.79
N ARG A 462 19.57 52.25 0.74
CA ARG A 462 20.10 50.93 0.26
C ARG A 462 21.42 50.42 0.93
N ARG A 463 21.62 49.08 0.90
CA ARG A 463 22.80 48.25 0.43
C ARG A 463 23.69 47.42 1.40
N ASN A 464 24.07 46.21 0.92
CA ASN A 464 25.32 45.40 1.13
C ASN A 464 25.56 44.59 2.46
N ARG A 465 26.27 43.42 2.53
CA ARG A 465 26.73 42.36 1.55
C ARG A 465 27.42 41.12 2.26
N ILE A 466 27.56 39.96 1.56
CA ILE A 466 28.40 38.71 1.80
C ILE A 466 28.14 37.87 3.09
N VAL A 467 28.54 36.58 3.33
CA VAL A 467 29.44 35.48 2.80
C VAL A 467 28.68 34.10 2.94
N GLY A 468 28.99 32.87 2.46
CA GLY A 468 29.94 32.23 1.50
C GLY A 468 30.41 30.78 1.89
N GLU A 469 30.81 29.94 0.90
CA GLU A 469 31.56 28.62 0.97
C GLU A 469 30.87 27.34 1.57
N GLY A 470 31.14 26.05 1.18
CA GLY A 470 31.88 25.46 0.02
C GLY A 470 32.09 23.90 0.03
N CYS A 471 32.39 23.29 -1.14
CA CYS A 471 33.02 21.93 -1.45
C CYS A 471 32.34 20.56 -1.11
N CYS A 472 32.73 19.35 -1.62
CA CYS A 472 33.47 18.84 -2.84
C CYS A 472 33.54 17.26 -2.96
N MET A 473 33.85 16.71 -4.17
CA MET A 473 34.29 15.30 -4.54
C MET A 473 33.30 14.10 -4.37
N GLY A 474 33.43 12.92 -5.03
CA GLY A 474 34.28 12.44 -6.16
C GLY A 474 34.42 10.88 -6.31
N GLU A 475 34.81 10.37 -7.50
CA GLU A 475 35.43 9.03 -7.81
C GLU A 475 34.58 7.70 -7.71
N ASN A 476 34.93 6.50 -8.27
CA ASN A 476 35.66 6.05 -9.50
C ASN A 476 35.30 4.57 -9.88
N SER A 477 35.88 4.03 -10.99
CA SER A 477 35.62 2.70 -11.62
C SER A 477 36.68 1.62 -11.31
N LEU A 478 36.41 0.31 -11.56
CA LEU A 478 37.40 -0.72 -12.04
C LEU A 478 36.78 -2.08 -12.48
N SER A 479 37.61 -3.07 -12.88
CA SER A 479 37.32 -4.13 -13.89
C SER A 479 37.40 -5.61 -13.45
N GLY A 480 36.87 -6.53 -14.28
CA GLY A 480 36.69 -7.99 -13.99
C GLY A 480 37.85 -8.93 -14.38
N LEU A 481 37.60 -10.27 -14.39
CA LEU A 481 38.58 -11.33 -14.74
C LEU A 481 37.94 -12.69 -15.17
N CYS A 482 38.77 -13.71 -15.42
CA CYS A 482 38.50 -14.91 -16.26
C CYS A 482 38.30 -16.24 -15.49
N TRP A 483 37.74 -17.28 -16.16
CA TRP A 483 37.48 -18.61 -15.59
C TRP A 483 37.99 -19.81 -16.43
N ARG A 484 38.67 -20.74 -15.75
CA ARG A 484 38.61 -22.21 -15.97
C ARG A 484 38.57 -22.86 -14.58
N ALA A 485 37.72 -23.86 -14.35
CA ALA A 485 37.61 -24.52 -13.04
C ALA A 485 37.40 -26.05 -13.17
N PRO A 486 37.97 -26.86 -12.26
CA PRO A 486 37.74 -28.32 -12.18
C PRO A 486 36.41 -28.63 -11.45
N MET A 487 36.10 -29.90 -11.13
CA MET A 487 34.79 -30.29 -10.56
C MET A 487 34.42 -29.66 -9.20
N THR A 488 35.34 -29.02 -8.48
CA THR A 488 34.98 -28.11 -7.36
C THR A 488 34.04 -26.98 -7.82
N SER A 489 34.04 -26.66 -9.11
CA SER A 489 33.18 -25.68 -9.75
C SER A 489 31.69 -25.93 -9.54
N LEU A 490 31.21 -27.17 -9.39
CA LEU A 490 29.77 -27.43 -9.20
C LEU A 490 29.32 -26.99 -7.80
N HIS A 491 30.07 -27.37 -6.78
CA HIS A 491 29.85 -26.92 -5.39
C HIS A 491 30.06 -25.40 -5.24
N HIS A 492 31.02 -24.82 -5.96
CA HIS A 492 31.16 -23.36 -6.05
C HIS A 492 30.02 -22.68 -6.85
N LEU A 493 29.43 -23.33 -7.86
CA LEU A 493 28.25 -22.80 -8.56
C LEU A 493 27.04 -22.77 -7.63
N PHE A 494 26.81 -23.86 -6.89
CA PHE A 494 25.75 -23.97 -5.89
C PHE A 494 25.87 -22.89 -4.80
N ILE A 495 27.07 -22.71 -4.22
CA ILE A 495 27.34 -21.63 -3.27
C ILE A 495 27.20 -20.24 -3.93
N SER A 496 27.59 -20.09 -5.20
CA SER A 496 27.42 -18.84 -5.95
C SER A 496 25.94 -18.50 -6.20
N ILE A 497 25.10 -19.46 -6.56
CA ILE A 497 23.64 -19.26 -6.71
C ILE A 497 23.06 -18.76 -5.38
N LEU A 498 23.38 -19.44 -4.27
CA LEU A 498 22.93 -19.06 -2.93
C LEU A 498 23.43 -17.67 -2.50
N GLN A 499 24.71 -17.34 -2.69
CA GLN A 499 25.28 -16.06 -2.25
C GLN A 499 24.93 -14.89 -3.17
N THR A 500 24.92 -15.11 -4.49
CA THR A 500 24.81 -14.05 -5.51
C THR A 500 23.36 -13.70 -5.83
N CYS A 501 22.41 -14.62 -5.68
CA CYS A 501 20.99 -14.34 -5.98
C CYS A 501 20.21 -13.82 -4.76
N LEU A 502 20.35 -14.44 -3.58
CA LEU A 502 19.59 -14.02 -2.38
C LEU A 502 19.96 -12.62 -1.87
N CYS A 503 21.25 -12.25 -1.92
CA CYS A 503 21.75 -11.03 -1.25
C CYS A 503 21.41 -9.71 -1.98
N PRO A 504 21.46 -9.61 -3.34
CA PRO A 504 21.13 -8.38 -4.05
C PRO A 504 19.63 -8.13 -4.23
N ILE A 505 18.81 -9.17 -4.45
CA ILE A 505 17.35 -9.03 -4.71
C ILE A 505 16.66 -8.30 -3.56
N LEU A 506 16.96 -8.69 -2.32
CA LEU A 506 16.40 -8.08 -1.11
C LEU A 506 16.84 -6.61 -0.88
N LYS A 507 17.86 -6.15 -1.62
CA LYS A 507 18.41 -4.78 -1.55
C LYS A 507 18.05 -3.91 -2.75
N ARG A 508 17.66 -4.48 -3.90
CA ARG A 508 17.39 -3.75 -5.16
C ARG A 508 15.91 -3.48 -5.45
N ILE A 509 14.99 -4.24 -4.88
CA ILE A 509 13.57 -3.84 -4.85
C ILE A 509 13.48 -2.57 -3.97
N PRO A 510 12.90 -1.45 -4.47
CA PRO A 510 13.04 -0.15 -3.81
C PRO A 510 12.46 -0.17 -2.40
N GLN A 511 13.34 -0.04 -1.41
CA GLN A 511 12.94 0.17 -0.02
C GLN A 511 12.51 1.63 0.14
N LYS A 512 11.26 1.92 -0.24
CA LYS A 512 10.51 3.05 0.32
C LYS A 512 10.35 2.80 1.82
N GLN A 513 11.27 3.37 2.61
CA GLN A 513 11.09 3.59 4.05
C GLN A 513 10.48 4.98 4.26
#